data_AF-A0A936VF88-F1
#
_entry.id   AF-A0A936VF88-F1
#
_cell.length_a   1.000
_cell.length_b   1.000
_cell.length_c   1.000
_cell.angle_alpha   90.00
_cell.angle_beta   90.00
_cell.angle_gamma   90.00
#
_symmetry.space_group_name_H-M   'P 1'
#
loop_
_entity.id
_entity.type
_entity.pdbx_description
1 polymer ?
#
loop_
_entity_poly.entity_id
_entity_poly.type
_entity_poly.pdbx_seq_one_letter_code
_entity_poly.pdbx_strand_id
1 'polypeptide(L)'
;MNRIALALDLGGTNLRLAAVGEDGTIYSRSRAETPKGSSGNDVIDLIIHLAENCRSGLEDPSAVCAIAAAVPATINIDEGILNKLPNLRCLEGVPLRDILSNRLGVDAVLENDATAAAIGENWLGASRDVDTSICVTLGTGVGGGLMINGKPYRGKDGTAGKSVIFVSNRTGTLRLWKPRMCRAVCICNRRYTDGERSRVGCVDIVGCLQLGETR
;
A
#
# COMPACT_ATOMS: atom_id res chain seq x y z
N MET A 1 -24.95 10.10 1.52
CA MET A 1 -23.65 10.74 1.80
C MET A 1 -22.57 9.78 1.33
N ASN A 2 -21.68 10.21 0.45
CA ASN A 2 -20.54 9.37 0.06
C ASN A 2 -19.60 9.27 1.26
N ARG A 3 -19.25 8.05 1.66
CA ARG A 3 -18.23 7.84 2.69
C ARG A 3 -16.87 8.13 2.09
N ILE A 4 -16.09 8.96 2.77
CA ILE A 4 -14.76 9.37 2.32
C ILE A 4 -13.73 8.83 3.30
N ALA A 5 -12.66 8.24 2.76
CA ALA A 5 -11.49 7.84 3.53
C ALA A 5 -10.29 8.69 3.14
N LEU A 6 -9.45 9.00 4.11
CA LEU A 6 -8.13 9.56 3.88
C LEU A 6 -7.15 8.43 3.55
N ALA A 7 -6.56 8.43 2.36
CA ALA A 7 -5.56 7.46 1.94
C ALA A 7 -4.16 8.06 2.09
N LEU A 8 -3.35 7.52 3.00
CA LEU A 8 -1.97 7.92 3.26
C LEU A 8 -1.00 6.93 2.61
N ASP A 9 -0.05 7.44 1.83
CA ASP A 9 1.14 6.73 1.35
C ASP A 9 2.38 7.34 2.05
N LEU A 10 2.90 6.62 3.03
CA LEU A 10 4.11 6.98 3.76
C LEU A 10 5.33 6.36 3.09
N GLY A 11 6.08 7.17 2.36
CA GLY A 11 7.39 6.79 1.85
C GLY A 11 8.53 7.34 2.72
N GLY A 12 9.72 6.76 2.59
CA GLY A 12 10.94 7.30 3.21
C GLY A 12 11.46 8.60 2.58
N THR A 13 10.73 9.19 1.63
CA THR A 13 11.13 10.40 0.90
C THR A 13 9.94 11.30 0.61
N ASN A 14 8.77 10.72 0.36
CA ASN A 14 7.56 11.46 0.10
C ASN A 14 6.44 10.93 0.99
N LEU A 15 5.63 11.87 1.47
CA LEU A 15 4.35 11.65 2.11
C LEU A 15 3.26 12.13 1.16
N ARG A 16 2.28 11.28 0.89
CA ARG A 16 1.13 11.64 0.06
C ARG A 16 -0.15 11.29 0.78
N LEU A 17 -1.14 12.15 0.65
CA LEU A 17 -2.45 11.98 1.25
C LEU A 17 -3.52 12.36 0.22
N ALA A 18 -4.63 11.64 0.23
CA ALA A 18 -5.77 11.94 -0.62
C ALA A 18 -7.08 11.65 0.12
N ALA A 19 -8.11 12.47 -0.10
CA ALA A 19 -9.47 12.14 0.29
C ALA A 19 -10.14 11.36 -0.86
N VAL A 20 -10.55 10.12 -0.61
CA VAL A 20 -11.00 9.16 -1.62
C VAL A 20 -12.39 8.64 -1.26
N GLY A 21 -13.30 8.63 -2.22
CA GLY A 21 -14.63 8.03 -2.08
C GLY A 21 -14.62 6.51 -2.26
N GLU A 22 -15.73 5.85 -1.88
CA GLU A 22 -15.93 4.40 -2.04
C GLU A 22 -15.96 3.91 -3.50
N ASP A 23 -16.03 4.82 -4.47
CA ASP A 23 -15.95 4.55 -5.91
C ASP A 23 -14.53 4.78 -6.48
N GLY A 24 -13.59 5.23 -5.65
CA GLY A 24 -12.23 5.60 -6.07
C GLY A 24 -12.08 7.05 -6.52
N THR A 25 -13.13 7.86 -6.47
CA THR A 25 -13.06 9.29 -6.79
C THR A 25 -12.15 10.00 -5.80
N ILE A 26 -11.19 10.77 -6.30
CA ILE A 26 -10.25 11.54 -5.46
C ILE A 26 -10.72 12.99 -5.42
N TYR A 27 -11.15 13.43 -4.23
CA TYR A 27 -11.70 14.77 -4.01
C TYR A 27 -10.61 15.81 -3.73
N SER A 28 -9.58 15.44 -2.98
CA SER A 28 -8.47 16.33 -2.65
C SER A 28 -7.18 15.53 -2.47
N ARG A 29 -6.03 16.20 -2.63
CA ARG A 29 -4.71 15.63 -2.43
C ARG A 29 -3.80 16.61 -1.71
N SER A 30 -2.90 16.09 -0.89
CA SER A 30 -1.82 16.83 -0.26
C SER A 30 -0.54 16.00 -0.29
N ARG A 31 0.61 16.66 -0.40
CA ARG A 31 1.91 15.97 -0.41
C ARG A 31 2.99 16.83 0.21
N ALA A 32 3.98 16.17 0.79
CA ALA A 32 5.20 16.80 1.27
C ALA A 32 6.39 15.83 1.16
N GLU A 33 7.59 16.35 1.26
CA GLU A 33 8.78 15.52 1.47
C GLU A 33 8.79 14.98 2.90
N THR A 34 9.20 13.72 3.06
CA THR A 34 9.34 13.12 4.39
C THR A 34 10.57 13.72 5.08
N PRO A 35 10.43 14.34 6.26
CA PRO A 35 11.53 14.99 6.96
C PRO A 35 12.67 14.00 7.27
N LYS A 36 13.91 14.37 6.92
CA LYS A 36 15.11 13.54 7.18
C LYS A 36 15.74 13.92 8.51
N GLY A 37 16.06 12.92 9.33
CA GLY A 37 16.70 13.13 10.64
C GLY A 37 15.77 13.71 11.72
N SER A 38 14.48 13.79 11.43
CA SER A 38 13.46 14.29 12.34
C SER A 38 12.97 13.22 13.32
N SER A 39 12.33 13.66 14.40
CA SER A 39 11.68 12.77 15.36
C SER A 39 10.46 12.09 14.75
N GLY A 40 10.01 10.99 15.36
CA GLY A 40 8.76 10.34 14.95
C GLY A 40 7.56 11.28 15.04
N ASN A 41 7.55 12.18 16.03
CA ASN A 41 6.50 13.17 16.21
C ASN A 41 6.44 14.18 15.06
N ASP A 42 7.59 14.63 14.54
CA ASP A 42 7.60 15.56 13.40
C ASP A 42 6.95 14.94 12.15
N VAL A 43 7.20 13.63 11.92
CA VAL A 43 6.57 12.89 10.81
C VAL A 43 5.07 12.73 11.03
N ILE A 44 4.66 12.44 12.27
CA ILE A 44 3.24 12.30 12.65
C ILE A 44 2.52 13.64 12.48
N ASP A 45 3.07 14.74 12.99
CA ASP A 45 2.44 16.05 12.88
C ASP A 45 2.33 16.50 11.43
N LEU A 46 3.31 16.17 10.59
CA LEU A 46 3.19 16.37 9.14
C LEU A 46 2.07 15.52 8.53
N ILE A 47 1.92 14.25 8.91
CA ILE A 47 0.80 13.41 8.45
C ILE A 47 -0.54 14.05 8.82
N ILE A 48 -0.69 14.48 10.08
CA ILE A 48 -1.92 15.14 10.55
C ILE A 48 -2.18 16.43 9.76
N HIS A 49 -1.15 17.25 9.54
CA HIS A 49 -1.29 18.48 8.75
C HIS A 49 -1.77 18.20 7.31
N LEU A 50 -1.18 17.21 6.62
CA LEU A 50 -1.60 16.84 5.28
C LEU A 50 -3.03 16.25 5.25
N ALA A 51 -3.43 15.53 6.30
CA ALA A 51 -4.75 14.94 6.45
C ALA A 51 -5.82 16.03 6.61
N GLU A 52 -5.56 17.02 7.46
CA GLU A 52 -6.42 18.19 7.65
C GLU A 52 -6.52 19.07 6.40
N ASN A 53 -5.43 19.21 5.65
CA ASN A 53 -5.46 19.90 4.36
C ASN A 53 -6.36 19.18 3.35
N CYS A 54 -6.35 17.83 3.33
CA CYS A 54 -7.26 17.08 2.47
C CYS A 54 -8.71 17.22 2.93
N ARG A 55 -8.96 17.10 4.24
CA ARG A 55 -10.28 17.18 4.86
C ARG A 55 -10.94 18.55 4.67
N SER A 56 -10.19 19.63 4.83
CA SER A 56 -10.68 21.00 4.64
C SER A 56 -10.95 21.35 3.17
N GLY A 57 -10.38 20.60 2.22
CA GLY A 57 -10.67 20.73 0.79
C GLY A 57 -11.97 20.07 0.33
N LEU A 58 -12.72 19.42 1.22
CA LEU A 58 -14.00 18.78 0.91
C LEU A 58 -15.17 19.76 1.09
N GLU A 59 -16.25 19.54 0.33
CA GLU A 59 -17.51 20.27 0.53
C GLU A 59 -18.12 19.99 1.91
N ASP A 60 -18.05 18.73 2.35
CA ASP A 60 -18.44 18.28 3.68
C ASP A 60 -17.28 17.56 4.38
N PRO A 61 -16.52 18.26 5.24
CA PRO A 61 -15.44 17.66 6.03
C PRO A 61 -15.88 16.51 6.94
N SER A 62 -17.16 16.46 7.34
CA SER A 62 -17.70 15.42 8.22
C SER A 62 -17.95 14.09 7.51
N ALA A 63 -17.93 14.08 6.18
CA ALA A 63 -18.01 12.86 5.37
C ALA A 63 -16.76 11.96 5.50
N VAL A 64 -15.65 12.48 6.05
CA VAL A 64 -14.46 11.69 6.34
C VAL A 64 -14.74 10.75 7.49
N CYS A 65 -14.76 9.44 7.21
CA CYS A 65 -15.07 8.43 8.22
C CYS A 65 -13.87 7.57 8.65
N ALA A 66 -12.75 7.61 7.92
CA ALA A 66 -11.58 6.79 8.23
C ALA A 66 -10.29 7.35 7.62
N ILE A 67 -9.14 6.85 8.09
CA ILE A 67 -7.83 6.96 7.47
C ILE A 67 -7.22 5.56 7.24
N ALA A 68 -6.73 5.30 6.04
CA ALA A 68 -5.96 4.12 5.69
C ALA A 68 -4.52 4.52 5.38
N ALA A 69 -3.55 3.94 6.07
CA ALA A 69 -2.14 4.25 5.92
C ALA A 69 -1.35 3.07 5.34
N ALA A 70 -0.87 3.25 4.11
CA ALA A 70 0.14 2.41 3.49
C ALA A 70 1.53 2.82 4.01
N VAL A 71 2.21 1.90 4.69
CA VAL A 71 3.51 2.16 5.33
C VAL A 71 4.56 1.13 4.91
N PRO A 72 5.84 1.51 4.78
CA PRO A 72 6.91 0.63 4.32
C PRO A 72 7.49 -0.13 5.53
N ALA A 73 6.61 -0.79 6.31
CA ALA A 73 6.92 -1.34 7.62
C ALA A 73 6.55 -2.83 7.75
N THR A 74 7.13 -3.52 8.73
CA THR A 74 6.42 -4.64 9.39
C THR A 74 5.48 -4.04 10.41
N ILE A 75 4.23 -4.45 10.42
CA ILE A 75 3.18 -3.90 11.27
C ILE A 75 2.68 -5.01 12.18
N ASN A 76 2.56 -4.75 13.48
CA ASN A 76 1.67 -5.53 14.33
C ASN A 76 0.25 -5.01 14.09
N ILE A 77 -0.54 -5.75 13.30
CA ILE A 77 -1.87 -5.30 12.89
C ILE A 77 -2.84 -5.24 14.07
N ASP A 78 -2.72 -6.20 15.01
CA ASP A 78 -3.60 -6.28 16.17
C ASP A 78 -3.38 -5.07 17.10
N GLU A 79 -2.12 -4.74 17.35
CA GLU A 79 -1.75 -3.60 18.21
C GLU A 79 -1.71 -2.26 17.46
N GLY A 80 -1.69 -2.25 16.12
CA GLY A 80 -1.55 -1.03 15.33
C GLY A 80 -0.16 -0.37 15.45
N ILE A 81 0.87 -1.16 15.80
CA ILE A 81 2.24 -0.70 16.07
C ILE A 81 3.16 -0.98 14.89
N LEU A 82 4.03 -0.02 14.58
CA LEU A 82 5.07 -0.14 13.56
C LEU A 82 6.30 -0.84 14.13
N ASN A 83 6.57 -2.09 13.73
CA ASN A 83 7.65 -2.89 14.31
C ASN A 83 9.03 -2.60 13.69
N LYS A 84 9.11 -2.52 12.36
CA LYS A 84 10.41 -2.37 11.67
C LYS A 84 10.25 -1.57 10.40
N LEU A 85 11.01 -0.47 10.28
CA LEU A 85 11.00 0.40 9.10
C LEU A 85 12.43 0.55 8.57
N PRO A 86 12.71 0.13 7.32
CA PRO A 86 14.06 0.17 6.77
C PRO A 86 14.59 1.61 6.62
N ASN A 87 13.71 2.55 6.28
CA ASN A 87 14.08 3.93 5.94
C ASN A 87 13.48 5.00 6.88
N LEU A 88 12.65 4.61 7.86
CA LEU A 88 11.93 5.51 8.78
C LEU A 88 11.98 5.00 10.22
N ARG A 89 13.20 4.75 10.71
CA ARG A 89 13.42 4.15 12.04
C ARG A 89 12.88 4.98 13.20
N CYS A 90 12.70 6.29 13.00
CA CYS A 90 12.10 7.18 14.00
C CYS A 90 10.64 6.83 14.34
N LEU A 91 10.00 5.96 13.54
CA LEU A 91 8.65 5.46 13.78
C LEU A 91 8.62 4.01 14.29
N GLU A 92 9.76 3.37 14.57
CA GLU A 92 9.78 2.03 15.17
C GLU A 92 9.20 2.07 16.60
N GLY A 93 8.31 1.14 16.92
CA GLY A 93 7.59 1.06 18.19
C GLY A 93 6.42 2.04 18.33
N VAL A 94 6.13 2.86 17.30
CA VAL A 94 5.05 3.86 17.37
C VAL A 94 3.68 3.20 17.18
N PRO A 95 2.69 3.43 18.09
CA PRO A 95 1.30 3.00 17.92
C PRO A 95 0.58 3.92 16.94
N LEU A 96 0.99 3.91 15.68
CA LEU A 96 0.57 4.88 14.68
C LEU A 96 -0.95 4.86 14.47
N ARG A 97 -1.59 3.68 14.51
CA ARG A 97 -3.05 3.55 14.33
C ARG A 97 -3.79 4.41 15.35
N ASP A 98 -3.49 4.20 16.62
CA ASP A 98 -4.20 4.85 17.72
C ASP A 98 -3.90 6.35 17.75
N ILE A 99 -2.66 6.74 17.43
CA ILE A 99 -2.29 8.16 17.31
C ILE A 99 -3.10 8.84 16.20
N LEU A 100 -3.16 8.24 15.00
CA LEU A 100 -3.94 8.79 13.88
C LEU A 100 -5.42 8.86 14.22
N SER A 101 -5.97 7.79 14.81
CA SER A 101 -7.37 7.73 15.18
C SER A 101 -7.75 8.81 16.20
N ASN A 102 -6.95 8.95 17.26
CA ASN A 102 -7.18 9.95 18.30
C ASN A 102 -7.02 11.38 17.79
N ARG A 103 -6.01 11.64 16.95
CA ARG A 103 -5.71 13.00 16.45
C ARG A 103 -6.68 13.47 15.38
N LEU A 104 -7.25 12.56 14.58
CA LEU A 104 -8.18 12.90 13.49
C LEU A 104 -9.65 12.69 13.87
N GLY A 105 -9.93 11.93 14.94
CA GLY A 105 -11.28 11.63 15.39
C GLY A 105 -12.03 10.64 14.49
N VAL A 106 -11.30 9.79 13.76
CA VAL A 106 -11.84 8.79 12.82
C VAL A 106 -11.14 7.44 12.99
N ASP A 107 -11.73 6.37 12.45
CA ASP A 107 -11.08 5.06 12.48
C ASP A 107 -9.80 5.06 11.65
N ALA A 108 -8.75 4.41 12.15
CA ALA A 108 -7.48 4.27 11.44
C ALA A 108 -7.18 2.79 11.14
N VAL A 109 -6.72 2.53 9.93
CA VAL A 109 -6.20 1.22 9.52
C VAL A 109 -4.80 1.38 8.94
N LEU A 110 -3.93 0.42 9.22
CA LEU A 110 -2.57 0.39 8.70
C LEU A 110 -2.40 -0.81 7.78
N GLU A 111 -1.64 -0.64 6.72
CA GLU A 111 -1.29 -1.72 5.80
C GLU A 111 0.15 -1.57 5.29
N ASN A 112 0.81 -2.68 5.00
CA ASN A 112 2.08 -2.64 4.29
C ASN A 112 1.88 -2.06 2.88
N ASP A 113 2.78 -1.17 2.45
CA ASP A 113 2.76 -0.53 1.13
C ASP A 113 2.54 -1.49 -0.05
N ALA A 114 3.21 -2.64 -0.09
CA ALA A 114 3.05 -3.61 -1.16
C ALA A 114 1.70 -4.36 -1.10
N THR A 115 1.21 -4.68 0.10
CA THR A 115 -0.13 -5.24 0.30
C THR A 115 -1.22 -4.22 -0.05
N ALA A 116 -1.05 -2.96 0.33
CA ALA A 116 -1.95 -1.87 -0.01
C ALA A 116 -2.03 -1.67 -1.54
N ALA A 117 -0.88 -1.74 -2.23
CA ALA A 117 -0.86 -1.75 -3.69
C ALA A 117 -1.65 -2.93 -4.27
N ALA A 118 -1.48 -4.15 -3.74
CA ALA A 118 -2.26 -5.32 -4.17
C ALA A 118 -3.77 -5.15 -3.96
N ILE A 119 -4.18 -4.57 -2.83
CA ILE A 119 -5.59 -4.27 -2.53
C ILE A 119 -6.13 -3.26 -3.54
N GLY A 120 -5.41 -2.18 -3.82
CA GLY A 120 -5.82 -1.18 -4.82
C GLY A 120 -5.96 -1.79 -6.22
N GLU A 121 -5.01 -2.66 -6.59
CA GLU A 121 -5.04 -3.39 -7.87
C GLU A 121 -6.19 -4.39 -7.97
N ASN A 122 -6.64 -4.95 -6.86
CA ASN A 122 -7.81 -5.84 -6.80
C ASN A 122 -9.13 -5.09 -6.69
N TRP A 123 -9.10 -3.84 -6.22
CA TRP A 123 -10.31 -3.02 -6.12
C TRP A 123 -10.65 -2.33 -7.45
N LEU A 124 -9.73 -1.55 -8.01
CA LEU A 124 -9.98 -0.74 -9.21
C LEU A 124 -8.97 -0.98 -10.33
N GLY A 125 -7.91 -1.74 -10.07
CA GLY A 125 -6.80 -1.94 -11.00
C GLY A 125 -6.87 -3.22 -11.82
N ALA A 126 -5.69 -3.72 -12.21
CA ALA A 126 -5.51 -4.79 -13.18
C ALA A 126 -6.01 -6.16 -12.70
N SER A 127 -6.17 -6.34 -11.38
CA SER A 127 -6.57 -7.62 -10.78
C SER A 127 -7.99 -7.63 -10.23
N ARG A 128 -8.83 -6.65 -10.61
CA ARG A 128 -10.23 -6.56 -10.13
C ARG A 128 -11.12 -7.74 -10.54
N ASP A 129 -10.82 -8.35 -11.69
CA ASP A 129 -11.61 -9.44 -12.27
C ASP A 129 -11.03 -10.83 -11.93
N VAL A 130 -10.12 -10.91 -10.95
CA VAL A 130 -9.52 -12.17 -10.49
C VAL A 130 -9.52 -12.28 -8.97
N ASP A 131 -9.84 -13.47 -8.49
CA ASP A 131 -9.89 -13.74 -7.05
C ASP A 131 -8.51 -13.95 -6.42
N THR A 132 -7.51 -14.34 -7.20
CA THR A 132 -6.16 -14.63 -6.72
C THR A 132 -5.11 -13.99 -7.62
N SER A 133 -4.32 -13.11 -7.05
CA SER A 133 -3.28 -12.35 -7.74
C SER A 133 -2.10 -12.08 -6.81
N ILE A 134 -0.93 -11.86 -7.39
CA ILE A 134 0.23 -11.34 -6.66
C ILE A 134 0.65 -10.02 -7.30
N CYS A 135 0.72 -8.98 -6.48
CA CYS A 135 1.30 -7.70 -6.86
C CYS A 135 2.76 -7.68 -6.40
N VAL A 136 3.67 -7.32 -7.31
CA VAL A 136 5.10 -7.18 -7.04
C VAL A 136 5.48 -5.72 -7.20
N THR A 137 5.91 -5.08 -6.12
CA THR A 137 6.37 -3.70 -6.17
C THR A 137 7.88 -3.67 -6.36
N LEU A 138 8.34 -3.00 -7.41
CA LEU A 138 9.75 -2.77 -7.70
C LEU A 138 10.07 -1.32 -7.37
N GLY A 139 10.93 -1.06 -6.39
CA GLY A 139 11.25 0.30 -5.92
C GLY A 139 12.69 0.41 -5.44
N THR A 140 12.90 0.96 -4.23
CA THR A 140 14.19 0.86 -3.51
C THR A 140 14.47 -0.56 -2.97
N GLY A 141 13.46 -1.42 -3.02
CA GLY A 141 13.52 -2.86 -2.79
C GLY A 141 12.48 -3.57 -3.64
N VAL A 142 12.34 -4.88 -3.43
CA VAL A 142 11.26 -5.69 -3.99
C VAL A 142 10.30 -6.03 -2.86
N GLY A 143 9.04 -5.65 -3.01
CA GLY A 143 7.95 -6.07 -2.14
C GLY A 143 6.89 -6.82 -2.92
N GLY A 144 5.88 -7.31 -2.20
CA GLY A 144 4.66 -7.74 -2.84
C GLY A 144 3.54 -8.01 -1.88
N GLY A 145 2.35 -8.04 -2.46
CA GLY A 145 1.11 -8.36 -1.78
C GLY A 145 0.41 -9.50 -2.50
N LEU A 146 -0.10 -10.46 -1.73
CA LEU A 146 -0.82 -11.61 -2.25
C LEU A 146 -2.31 -11.43 -1.96
N MET A 147 -3.15 -11.55 -2.98
CA MET A 147 -4.60 -11.64 -2.85
C MET A 147 -5.01 -13.09 -3.05
N ILE A 148 -5.83 -13.63 -2.14
CA ILE A 148 -6.42 -14.97 -2.22
C ILE A 148 -7.91 -14.84 -1.93
N ASN A 149 -8.76 -15.34 -2.84
CA ASN A 149 -10.21 -15.25 -2.75
C ASN A 149 -10.71 -13.81 -2.52
N GLY A 150 -10.14 -12.84 -3.25
CA GLY A 150 -10.47 -11.42 -3.15
C GLY A 150 -10.02 -10.75 -1.84
N LYS A 151 -9.18 -11.42 -1.04
CA LYS A 151 -8.72 -10.91 0.26
C LYS A 151 -7.21 -10.85 0.35
N PRO A 152 -6.63 -9.83 1.01
CA PRO A 152 -5.20 -9.75 1.24
C PRO A 152 -4.75 -10.89 2.17
N TYR A 153 -3.81 -11.69 1.69
CA TYR A 153 -3.15 -12.73 2.47
C TYR A 153 -1.88 -12.17 3.11
N ARG A 154 -1.92 -12.01 4.45
CA ARG A 154 -0.84 -11.38 5.23
C ARG A 154 0.11 -12.37 5.87
N GLY A 155 -0.24 -13.66 5.87
CA GLY A 155 0.49 -14.71 6.59
C GLY A 155 0.41 -14.55 8.12
N LYS A 156 1.10 -15.41 8.86
CA LYS A 156 1.04 -15.46 10.32
C LYS A 156 1.47 -14.15 10.98
N ASP A 157 2.57 -13.57 10.50
CA ASP A 157 3.22 -12.41 11.13
C ASP A 157 3.02 -11.11 10.33
N GLY A 158 2.03 -11.06 9.42
CA GLY A 158 1.78 -9.88 8.59
C GLY A 158 2.88 -9.57 7.55
N THR A 159 3.73 -10.54 7.23
CA THR A 159 4.91 -10.37 6.35
C THR A 159 4.83 -11.17 5.05
N ALA A 160 3.72 -11.84 4.76
CA ALA A 160 3.56 -12.55 3.49
C ALA A 160 3.74 -11.59 2.31
N GLY A 161 4.46 -12.05 1.28
CA GLY A 161 4.74 -11.24 0.09
C GLY A 161 5.93 -10.28 0.21
N LYS A 162 6.51 -10.04 1.40
CA LYS A 162 7.72 -9.19 1.54
C LYS A 162 8.93 -9.63 0.72
N SER A 163 8.96 -10.89 0.28
CA SER A 163 10.01 -11.44 -0.59
C SER A 163 9.33 -12.28 -1.67
N VAL A 164 8.94 -11.63 -2.77
CA VAL A 164 8.24 -12.33 -3.86
C VAL A 164 9.18 -13.08 -4.79
N ILE A 165 10.42 -12.61 -4.93
CA ILE A 165 11.36 -13.15 -5.91
C ILE A 165 12.47 -13.91 -5.18
N PHE A 166 12.46 -15.23 -5.30
CA PHE A 166 13.60 -16.08 -4.98
C PHE A 166 14.29 -16.48 -6.30
N VAL A 167 15.42 -15.85 -6.60
CA VAL A 167 16.28 -16.33 -7.71
C VAL A 167 17.17 -17.44 -7.17
N SER A 168 16.80 -18.70 -7.41
CA SER A 168 17.70 -19.83 -7.21
C SER A 168 18.60 -19.95 -8.43
N ASN A 169 19.87 -19.56 -8.29
CA ASN A 169 20.89 -19.95 -9.26
C ASN A 169 21.21 -21.44 -9.01
N ARG A 170 21.55 -22.22 -10.06
CA ARG A 170 21.94 -23.66 -9.91
C ARG A 170 23.12 -23.90 -8.93
N THR A 171 23.77 -22.83 -8.44
CA THR A 171 24.90 -22.82 -7.50
C THR A 171 24.53 -22.42 -6.06
N GLY A 172 23.24 -22.28 -5.71
CA GLY A 172 22.79 -22.26 -4.30
C GLY A 172 23.02 -20.96 -3.51
N THR A 173 23.32 -19.82 -4.17
CA THR A 173 23.44 -18.53 -3.46
C THR A 173 22.17 -17.69 -3.61
N LEU A 174 21.42 -17.52 -2.53
CA LEU A 174 20.32 -16.55 -2.45
C LEU A 174 20.89 -15.12 -2.35
N ARG A 175 20.53 -14.23 -3.27
CA ARG A 175 20.87 -12.80 -3.19
C ARG A 175 19.59 -11.97 -3.18
N LEU A 176 19.50 -11.03 -2.23
CA LEU A 176 18.48 -9.97 -2.22
C LEU A 176 18.78 -8.99 -3.36
N TRP A 177 17.90 -8.92 -4.36
CA TRP A 177 17.99 -7.97 -5.46
C TRP A 177 17.50 -6.58 -5.02
N LYS A 178 18.28 -5.52 -5.30
CA LYS A 178 17.94 -4.12 -4.98
C LYS A 178 17.91 -3.25 -6.24
N PRO A 179 16.74 -2.99 -6.83
CA PRO A 179 16.59 -2.05 -7.95
C PRO A 179 16.42 -0.61 -7.47
N ARG A 180 16.28 0.30 -8.43
CA ARG A 180 15.83 1.68 -8.23
C ARG A 180 14.52 1.89 -9.01
N MET A 181 13.55 2.52 -8.34
CA MET A 181 12.35 3.20 -8.88
C MET A 181 11.07 2.36 -9.08
N CYS A 182 9.93 2.92 -8.61
CA CYS A 182 8.59 2.33 -8.50
C CYS A 182 8.00 1.83 -9.83
N ARG A 183 7.79 0.51 -9.94
CA ARG A 183 6.91 -0.18 -10.91
C ARG A 183 6.22 -1.35 -10.20
N ALA A 184 4.88 -1.34 -10.12
CA ALA A 184 4.13 -2.51 -9.67
C ALA A 184 3.85 -3.43 -10.86
N VAL A 185 4.05 -4.73 -10.69
CA VAL A 185 3.72 -5.78 -11.66
C VAL A 185 2.74 -6.72 -11.00
N CYS A 186 1.52 -6.82 -11.54
CA CYS A 186 0.57 -7.83 -11.11
C CYS A 186 0.73 -9.09 -11.96
N ILE A 187 0.85 -10.24 -11.29
CA ILE A 187 0.79 -11.56 -11.90
C ILE A 187 -0.51 -12.20 -11.45
N CYS A 188 -1.37 -12.52 -12.40
CA CYS A 188 -2.69 -13.09 -12.13
C CYS A 188 -2.80 -14.50 -12.69
N ASN A 189 -3.54 -15.38 -12.01
CA ASN A 189 -3.88 -16.70 -12.55
C ASN A 189 -5.27 -16.62 -13.19
N ARG A 190 -5.34 -16.39 -14.50
CA ARG A 190 -6.62 -16.39 -15.23
C ARG A 190 -6.88 -17.79 -15.78
N ARG A 191 -8.06 -18.37 -15.52
CA ARG A 191 -8.52 -19.56 -16.25
C ARG A 191 -8.97 -19.13 -17.65
N TYR A 192 -8.27 -19.56 -18.68
CA TYR A 192 -8.81 -19.59 -20.04
C TYR A 192 -9.51 -20.93 -20.25
N THR A 193 -10.81 -20.89 -20.52
CA THR A 193 -11.54 -22.02 -21.10
C THR A 193 -11.44 -21.91 -22.61
N ASP A 194 -10.46 -22.58 -23.19
CA ASP A 194 -10.50 -22.97 -24.60
C ASP A 194 -10.66 -24.49 -24.64
N GLY A 195 -11.44 -24.98 -25.61
CA GLY A 195 -11.96 -26.35 -25.63
C GLY A 195 -10.93 -27.43 -25.30
N GLU A 196 -11.29 -28.31 -24.34
CA GLU A 196 -10.63 -29.59 -24.05
C GLU A 196 -9.11 -29.54 -23.78
N ARG A 197 -8.68 -28.83 -22.72
CA ARG A 197 -7.60 -29.25 -21.79
C ARG A 197 -7.35 -28.15 -20.76
N SER A 198 -7.52 -28.44 -19.47
CA SER A 198 -7.09 -27.57 -18.39
C SER A 198 -5.56 -27.49 -18.33
N ARG A 199 -4.96 -26.48 -18.95
CA ARG A 199 -3.56 -26.09 -18.74
C ARG A 199 -3.53 -24.97 -17.70
N VAL A 200 -2.75 -25.16 -16.63
CA VAL A 200 -2.34 -24.05 -15.76
C VAL A 200 -1.29 -23.26 -16.56
N GLY A 201 -1.69 -22.18 -17.21
CA GLY A 201 -0.77 -21.44 -18.06
C GLY A 201 -1.36 -20.16 -18.64
N CYS A 202 -1.09 -19.03 -17.98
CA CYS A 202 -0.33 -17.91 -18.53
C CYS A 202 -0.12 -16.89 -17.40
N VAL A 203 1.12 -16.46 -17.15
CA VAL A 203 1.42 -15.32 -16.28
C VAL A 203 1.20 -14.08 -17.13
N ASP A 204 0.01 -13.48 -17.02
CA ASP A 204 -0.21 -12.15 -17.59
C ASP A 204 0.52 -11.15 -16.70
N ILE A 205 1.67 -10.65 -17.18
CA ILE A 205 2.29 -9.43 -16.67
C ILE A 205 1.42 -8.30 -17.17
N VAL A 206 0.40 -7.93 -16.39
CA VAL A 206 -0.41 -6.76 -16.70
C VAL A 206 0.27 -5.58 -16.01
N GLY A 207 1.02 -4.79 -16.80
CA GLY A 207 1.57 -3.52 -16.33
C GLY A 207 0.42 -2.57 -16.00
N CYS A 208 0.39 -2.05 -14.76
CA CYS A 208 -0.70 -1.18 -14.33
C CYS A 208 -0.42 0.32 -14.53
N LEU A 209 -1.54 1.05 -14.56
CA LEU A 209 -1.73 2.43 -14.96
C LEU A 209 -0.78 3.42 -14.28
N GLN A 210 -0.19 4.25 -15.14
CA GLN A 210 0.32 5.56 -14.78
C GLN A 210 -0.86 6.43 -14.28
N LEU A 211 -0.79 6.93 -13.04
CA LEU A 211 -1.34 8.26 -12.78
C LEU A 211 -0.45 9.22 -13.59
N GLY A 212 -0.88 9.49 -14.82
CA GLY A 212 -0.12 10.24 -15.79
C GLY A 212 0.35 11.58 -15.23
N GLU A 213 1.64 11.83 -15.37
CA GLU A 213 2.18 13.17 -15.47
C GLU A 213 1.57 13.81 -16.72
N THR A 214 0.52 14.61 -16.56
CA THR A 214 0.31 15.71 -17.50
C THR A 214 1.27 16.82 -17.09
N ARG A 215 2.26 17.06 -17.96
CA ARG A 215 3.17 18.20 -17.91
C ARG A 215 2.42 19.52 -17.81
#